data_AF-A0A497MZM1-F1
#
_entry.id   AF-A0A497MZM1-F1
#
_cell.length_a   1.000
_cell.length_b   1.000
_cell.length_c   1.000
_cell.angle_alpha   90.00
_cell.angle_beta   90.00
_cell.angle_gamma   90.00
#
_symmetry.space_group_name_H-M   'P 1'
#
loop_
_entity.id
_entity.type
_entity.pdbx_description
1 polymer ?
#
loop_
_entity_poly.entity_id
_entity_poly.type
_entity_poly.pdbx_seq_one_letter_code
_entity_poly.pdbx_strand_id
1 'polypeptide(L)' 'MIKSFDHVAITVKDFDKTIDWYVNNMGFTIQRMVENKERGTRMAFLEAEGYAMLEFFGFMDPNRTVEGP' A
#
# COMPACT_ATOMS: atom_id res chain seq x y z
N MET A 1 -8.13 -23.23 -11.27
CA MET A 1 -8.59 -22.42 -12.42
C MET A 1 -8.49 -20.96 -11.99
N ILE A 2 -7.75 -20.13 -12.74
CA ILE A 2 -7.59 -18.69 -12.45
C ILE A 2 -8.93 -18.00 -12.70
N LYS A 3 -9.35 -17.09 -11.80
CA LYS A 3 -10.65 -16.40 -11.86
C LYS A 3 -10.54 -14.98 -12.40
N SER A 4 -9.64 -14.20 -11.83
CA SER A 4 -9.40 -12.80 -12.19
C SER A 4 -8.04 -12.35 -11.68
N PHE A 5 -7.63 -11.16 -12.11
CA PHE A 5 -6.58 -10.39 -11.44
C PHE A 5 -7.18 -9.73 -10.19
N ASP A 6 -6.53 -9.87 -9.04
CA ASP A 6 -7.08 -9.40 -7.75
C ASP A 6 -6.62 -7.97 -7.42
N HIS A 7 -5.30 -7.75 -7.32
CA HIS A 7 -4.69 -6.46 -7.03
C HIS A 7 -3.22 -6.41 -7.47
N VAL A 8 -2.64 -5.21 -7.52
CA VAL A 8 -1.19 -5.01 -7.65
C VAL A 8 -0.63 -4.61 -6.29
N ALA A 9 0.36 -5.36 -5.79
CA ALA A 9 1.11 -4.98 -4.58
C ALA A 9 2.39 -4.20 -4.95
N ILE A 10 2.62 -3.08 -4.26
CA ILE A 10 3.77 -2.18 -4.49
C ILE A 10 4.43 -1.84 -3.15
N THR A 11 5.71 -2.18 -3.01
CA THR A 11 6.52 -1.72 -1.88
C THR A 11 6.99 -0.29 -2.11
N VAL A 12 6.76 0.59 -1.15
CA VAL A 12 7.05 2.03 -1.25
C VAL A 12 7.99 2.49 -0.16
N LYS A 13 8.83 3.47 -0.48
CA LYS A 13 9.79 4.06 0.47
C LYS A 13 9.07 4.87 1.56
N ASP A 14 8.17 5.75 1.12
CA ASP A 14 7.41 6.64 1.99
C ASP A 14 5.92 6.32 1.84
N PHE A 15 5.41 5.55 2.79
CA PHE A 15 4.06 5.01 2.75
C PHE A 15 3.01 6.12 2.91
N ASP A 16 3.21 7.07 3.83
CA ASP A 16 2.25 8.15 4.06
C ASP A 16 2.17 9.06 2.85
N LYS A 17 3.32 9.47 2.31
CA LYS A 17 3.36 10.31 1.10
C LYS A 17 2.73 9.61 -0.10
N THR A 18 2.91 8.30 -0.23
CA THR A 18 2.32 7.56 -1.35
C THR A 18 0.80 7.53 -1.23
N ILE A 19 0.26 7.18 -0.05
CA ILE A 19 -1.19 7.13 0.16
C ILE A 19 -1.82 8.51 -0.03
N ASP A 20 -1.22 9.55 0.55
CA ASP A 20 -1.66 10.94 0.38
C ASP A 20 -1.77 11.31 -1.10
N TRP A 21 -0.77 10.94 -1.91
CA TRP A 21 -0.80 11.25 -3.33
C TRP A 21 -1.96 10.57 -4.06
N TYR A 22 -2.15 9.26 -3.85
CA TYR A 22 -3.24 8.51 -4.51
C TYR A 22 -4.63 8.95 -4.05
N VAL A 23 -4.81 9.27 -2.77
CA VAL A 23 -6.09 9.74 -2.24
C VAL A 23 -6.37 11.17 -2.71
N ASN A 24 -5.45 12.10 -2.47
CA ASN A 24 -5.73 13.54 -2.64
C ASN A 24 -5.51 14.06 -4.06
N ASN A 25 -4.71 13.37 -4.90
CA ASN A 25 -4.45 13.79 -6.27
C ASN A 25 -5.14 12.90 -7.31
N MET A 26 -5.40 11.62 -6.99
CA MET A 26 -6.04 10.68 -7.91
C MET A 26 -7.45 10.23 -7.50
N GLY A 27 -7.91 10.58 -6.30
CA GLY A 27 -9.26 10.25 -5.84
C GLY A 27 -9.46 8.79 -5.39
N PHE A 28 -8.37 8.06 -5.13
CA PHE A 28 -8.50 6.70 -4.59
C PHE A 28 -9.08 6.72 -3.18
N THR A 29 -9.77 5.65 -2.81
CA THR A 29 -10.35 5.47 -1.47
C THR A 29 -9.60 4.39 -0.70
N ILE A 30 -9.31 4.67 0.57
CA ILE A 30 -8.69 3.67 1.46
C ILE A 30 -9.78 2.69 1.89
N GLN A 31 -9.66 1.44 1.46
CA GLN A 31 -10.59 0.36 1.83
C GLN A 31 -10.14 -0.33 3.12
N ARG A 32 -8.83 -0.45 3.32
CA ARG A 32 -8.26 -1.11 4.50
C ARG A 32 -6.86 -0.60 4.79
N MET A 33 -6.55 -0.48 6.08
CA MET A 33 -5.19 -0.31 6.59
C MET A 33 -4.85 -1.41 7.57
N VAL A 34 -3.60 -1.88 7.53
CA VAL A 34 -3.08 -2.89 8.43
C VAL A 34 -1.71 -2.44 8.92
N GLU A 35 -1.52 -2.50 10.23
CA GLU A 35 -0.23 -2.26 10.87
C GLU A 35 0.25 -3.52 11.56
N ASN A 36 1.52 -3.86 11.35
CA ASN A 36 2.21 -4.88 12.11
C ASN A 36 3.35 -4.22 12.91
N LYS A 37 3.08 -3.97 14.20
CA LYS A 37 4.02 -3.28 15.11
C LYS A 37 5.27 -4.11 15.39
N GLU A 38 5.14 -5.42 15.53
CA GLU A 38 6.26 -6.33 15.77
C GLU A 38 7.25 -6.30 14.61
N ARG A 39 6.73 -6.23 13.38
CA ARG A 39 7.55 -6.17 12.16
C ARG A 39 7.87 -4.76 11.70
N GLY A 40 7.29 -3.72 12.32
CA GLY A 40 7.47 -2.33 11.91
C GLY A 40 7.00 -2.06 10.47
N THR A 41 5.95 -2.73 10.02
CA THR A 41 5.44 -2.66 8.64
C THR A 41 3.97 -2.26 8.61
N ARG A 42 3.55 -1.72 7.46
CA ARG A 42 2.19 -1.24 7.22
C ARG A 42 1.76 -1.54 5.80
N MET A 43 0.46 -1.78 5.64
CA MET A 43 -0.19 -2.06 4.36
C MET A 43 -1.45 -1.24 4.22
N ALA A 44 -1.71 -0.72 3.03
CA ALA A 44 -2.95 -0.03 2.70
C ALA A 44 -3.51 -0.54 1.36
N PHE A 45 -4.80 -0.86 1.37
CA PHE A 45 -5.55 -1.25 0.19
C PHE A 45 -6.33 -0.04 -0.30
N LEU A 46 -5.99 0.45 -1.49
CA LEU A 46 -6.60 1.61 -2.13
C LEU A 46 -7.36 1.17 -3.39
N GLU A 47 -8.55 1.73 -3.55
CA GLU A 47 -9.52 1.36 -4.57
C GLU A 47 -9.87 2.58 -5.42
N ALA A 48 -9.97 2.41 -6.73
CA ALA A 48 -10.39 3.42 -7.69
C ALA A 48 -11.73 3.05 -8.37
N GLU A 49 -12.84 3.42 -7.74
CA GLU A 49 -14.22 3.38 -8.28
C GLU A 49 -14.68 2.02 -8.86
N GLY A 50 -14.24 0.93 -8.26
CA GLY A 50 -14.45 -0.46 -8.66
C GLY A 50 -13.53 -0.96 -9.79
N TYR A 51 -12.61 -0.13 -10.31
CA TYR A 51 -11.79 -0.46 -11.48
C TYR A 51 -10.44 -1.10 -11.13
N ALA A 52 -9.84 -0.69 -10.01
CA ALA A 52 -8.49 -1.14 -9.65
C ALA A 52 -8.32 -1.22 -8.14
N MET A 53 -7.55 -2.23 -7.70
CA MET A 53 -7.10 -2.38 -6.32
C MET A 53 -5.57 -2.33 -6.28
N LEU A 54 -5.05 -1.40 -5.48
CA LEU A 54 -3.63 -1.29 -5.17
C LEU A 54 -3.40 -1.64 -3.71
N GLU A 55 -2.43 -2.51 -3.44
CA GLU A 55 -1.91 -2.76 -2.10
C GLU A 55 -0.54 -2.09 -1.96
N PHE A 56 -0.46 -1.03 -1.16
CA PHE A 56 0.81 -0.43 -0.80
C PHE A 56 1.38 -1.11 0.44
N PHE A 57 2.61 -1.58 0.36
CA PHE A 57 3.39 -2.07 1.50
C PHE A 57 4.52 -1.09 1.82
N GLY A 58 4.75 -0.80 3.10
CA GLY A 58 5.85 0.06 3.53
C GLY A 58 6.25 -0.18 4.97
N PHE A 59 7.34 0.47 5.38
CA PHE A 59 7.80 0.45 6.77
C PHE A 59 7.17 1.59 7.56
N MET A 60 6.98 1.38 8.87
CA MET A 60 6.56 2.43 9.80
C MET A 60 7.63 3.55 9.87
N ASP A 61 8.91 3.16 9.89
CA ASP A 61 10.03 4.10 9.71
C ASP A 61 10.37 4.19 8.22
N PRO A 62 10.17 5.35 7.56
CA PRO A 62 10.46 5.54 6.14
C PRO A 62 11.95 5.53 5.81
N ASN A 63 12.82 5.63 6.82
CA ASN A 63 14.27 5.52 6.67
C ASN A 63 14.79 4.12 6.93
N ARG A 64 13.90 3.17 7.29
CA ARG A 64 14.29 1.79 7.48
C ARG A 64 14.76 1.21 6.16
N THR A 65 16.05 0.92 6.11
CA THR A 65 16.65 0.11 5.06
C THR A 65 16.41 -1.35 5.40
N VAL A 66 15.82 -2.10 4.48
CA VAL A 66 16.01 -3.55 4.45
C VAL A 66 17.32 -3.79 3.73
N GLU A 67 18.32 -4.31 4.44
CA GLU A 67 19.37 -5.06 3.78
C GLU A 67 18.67 -6.26 3.13
N GLY A 68 18.76 -6.34 1.80
CA GLY A 68 18.27 -7.51 1.09
C GLY A 68 19.02 -8.77 1.54
N PRO A 69 18.52 -9.98 1.23
CA PRO A 69 19.36 -11.15 1.26
C PRO A 69 20.61 -10.97 0.38
#